data_AF-A0A6J8BSM1-F1
#
_entry.id   AF-A0A6J8BSM1-F1
#
_cell.length_a   1.000
_cell.length_b   1.000
_cell.length_c   1.000
_cell.angle_alpha   90.00
_cell.angle_beta   90.00
_cell.angle_gamma   90.00
#
_symmetry.space_group_name_H-M   'P 1'
#
loop_
_entity.id
_entity.type
_entity.pdbx_description
1 polymer ?
#
loop_
_entity_poly.entity_id
_entity_poly.type
_entity_poly.pdbx_seq_one_letter_code
_entity_poly.pdbx_strand_id
1 'polypeptide(L)'
;MLQGPDAIRAATILEDCVDQLCVLGRIMPTSFDSRVDAVENLKRYMDRLIVLNDFIYTTNFQVKIPKVLQSKTFCEDVMGDTLSELIQNCSFQCLIESVEREKFKKAKLQETIQKEENGRKRVRELQRKLQDIKKEKEQDLQDRKGMIAHIKDQLQEAKARTNMEGKYIKKSAEVSIAQTQKRCTISEKQAQDEIEKLRQQVDDEERSHSEIESYLRTHHDELEKKEKFWQEKMEKDLQELTKLYKEYEQVVVEDRIEKEKARRKADQEGIELKASIRIQAWWRGVMVRKGFGPYSKKKKGKKGKKGKKGKKKK
;
A
#
# COMPACT_ATOMS: atom_id res chain seq x y z
N MET A 1 -58.17 -101.61 17.21
CA MET A 1 -59.23 -102.42 16.60
C MET A 1 -60.43 -102.41 17.52
N LEU A 2 -61.61 -102.14 17.00
CA LEU A 2 -62.86 -102.20 17.75
C LEU A 2 -63.25 -103.67 17.99
N GLN A 3 -63.80 -103.99 19.15
CA GLN A 3 -64.33 -105.33 19.42
C GLN A 3 -65.64 -105.51 18.63
N GLY A 4 -65.91 -106.74 18.16
CA GLY A 4 -66.99 -107.03 17.19
C GLY A 4 -68.36 -106.37 17.47
N PRO A 5 -68.88 -106.41 18.71
CA PRO A 5 -70.17 -105.78 19.03
C PRO A 5 -70.15 -104.25 18.90
N ASP A 6 -69.02 -103.61 19.22
CA ASP A 6 -68.86 -102.16 19.19
C ASP A 6 -68.61 -101.66 17.76
N ALA A 7 -67.91 -102.44 16.94
CA ALA A 7 -67.73 -102.16 15.52
C ALA A 7 -69.07 -102.16 14.76
N ILE A 8 -69.95 -103.13 15.06
CA ILE A 8 -71.29 -103.21 14.46
C ILE A 8 -72.13 -102.00 14.86
N ARG A 9 -72.15 -101.63 16.16
CA ARG A 9 -72.89 -100.46 16.64
C ARG A 9 -72.38 -99.16 15.98
N ALA A 10 -71.07 -99.00 15.87
CA ALA A 10 -70.48 -97.84 15.22
C ALA A 10 -70.78 -97.79 13.71
N ALA A 11 -70.79 -98.93 13.02
CA ALA A 11 -71.14 -99.02 11.60
C ALA A 11 -72.60 -98.62 11.35
N THR A 12 -73.56 -99.11 12.13
CA THR A 12 -74.98 -98.74 11.98
C THR A 12 -75.19 -97.23 12.18
N ILE A 13 -74.51 -96.64 13.17
CA ILE A 13 -74.59 -95.19 13.41
C ILE A 13 -73.97 -94.41 12.25
N LEU A 14 -72.84 -94.86 11.71
CA LEU A 14 -72.18 -94.21 10.57
C LEU A 14 -73.01 -94.33 9.28
N GLU A 15 -73.65 -95.47 9.05
CA GLU A 15 -74.56 -95.71 7.93
C GLU A 15 -75.75 -94.73 7.98
N ASP A 16 -76.43 -94.63 9.13
CA ASP A 16 -77.49 -93.65 9.35
C ASP A 16 -77.01 -92.20 9.13
N CYS A 17 -75.78 -91.88 9.56
CA CYS A 17 -75.21 -90.55 9.39
C CYS A 17 -74.88 -90.23 7.92
N VAL A 18 -74.34 -91.18 7.18
CA VAL A 18 -74.04 -91.04 5.74
C VAL A 18 -75.35 -90.87 4.96
N ASP A 19 -76.39 -91.64 5.28
CA ASP A 19 -77.71 -91.53 4.67
C ASP A 19 -78.37 -90.18 4.96
N GLN A 20 -78.29 -89.71 6.21
CA GLN A 20 -78.78 -88.37 6.58
C GLN A 20 -78.02 -87.27 5.85
N LEU A 21 -76.70 -87.40 5.67
CA LEU A 21 -75.92 -86.46 4.86
C LEU A 21 -76.33 -86.52 3.39
N CYS A 22 -76.53 -87.71 2.81
CA CYS A 22 -77.04 -87.87 1.45
C CYS A 22 -78.38 -87.14 1.26
N VAL A 23 -79.32 -87.33 2.19
CA VAL A 23 -80.62 -86.65 2.20
C VAL A 23 -80.45 -85.13 2.32
N LEU A 24 -79.61 -84.67 3.24
CA LEU A 24 -79.33 -83.25 3.42
C LEU A 24 -78.76 -82.61 2.14
N GLY A 25 -77.93 -83.35 1.39
CA GLY A 25 -77.39 -82.90 0.10
C GLY A 25 -78.44 -82.80 -1.01
N ARG A 26 -79.49 -83.62 -0.96
CA ARG A 26 -80.62 -83.54 -1.91
C ARG A 26 -81.58 -82.38 -1.59
N ILE A 27 -81.66 -82.01 -0.31
CA ILE A 27 -82.53 -80.92 0.16
C ILE A 27 -81.85 -79.55 0.01
N MET A 28 -80.50 -79.49 0.05
CA MET A 28 -79.71 -78.26 -0.04
C MET A 28 -79.24 -78.03 -1.51
N PRO A 29 -79.75 -77.04 -2.25
CA PRO A 29 -79.37 -76.82 -3.65
C PRO A 29 -77.89 -76.41 -3.81
N THR A 30 -77.19 -76.98 -4.80
CA THR A 30 -75.79 -76.65 -5.15
C THR A 30 -75.60 -75.22 -5.67
N SER A 31 -76.68 -74.61 -6.14
CA SER A 31 -76.80 -73.19 -6.43
C SER A 31 -78.27 -72.83 -6.24
N PHE A 32 -78.54 -71.67 -5.65
CA PHE A 32 -79.88 -71.08 -5.56
C PHE A 32 -80.38 -70.60 -6.95
N ASP A 33 -80.05 -71.33 -8.01
CA ASP A 33 -80.24 -70.94 -9.41
C ASP A 33 -81.70 -71.04 -9.85
N SER A 34 -82.54 -71.73 -9.07
CA SER A 34 -83.95 -71.97 -9.37
C SER A 34 -84.93 -71.05 -8.63
N ARG A 35 -84.46 -69.99 -7.96
CA ARG A 35 -85.29 -69.01 -7.21
C ARG A 35 -84.94 -67.55 -7.54
N VAL A 36 -84.52 -67.27 -8.78
CA VAL A 36 -84.21 -65.91 -9.25
C VAL A 36 -85.41 -64.96 -9.06
N ASP A 37 -86.63 -65.46 -9.27
CA ASP A 37 -87.86 -64.66 -9.23
C ASP A 37 -88.27 -64.17 -7.82
N ALA A 38 -87.88 -64.90 -6.76
CA ALA A 38 -88.21 -64.49 -5.39
C ALA A 38 -87.25 -63.41 -4.86
N VAL A 39 -85.98 -63.48 -5.28
CA VAL A 39 -84.95 -62.52 -4.90
C VAL A 39 -85.12 -61.21 -5.64
N GLU A 40 -85.54 -61.24 -6.92
CA GLU A 40 -85.75 -60.05 -7.75
C GLU A 40 -86.96 -59.22 -7.30
N ASN A 41 -88.02 -59.89 -6.82
CA ASN A 41 -89.20 -59.23 -6.25
C ASN A 41 -88.92 -58.61 -4.87
N LEU A 42 -88.07 -59.23 -4.04
CA LEU A 42 -87.60 -58.63 -2.77
C LEU A 42 -86.60 -57.49 -3.01
N LYS A 43 -85.75 -57.57 -4.04
CA LYS A 43 -84.84 -56.51 -4.49
C LYS A 43 -85.60 -55.21 -4.77
N ARG A 44 -86.67 -55.30 -5.57
CA ARG A 44 -87.53 -54.14 -5.91
C ARG A 44 -88.19 -53.48 -4.71
N TYR A 45 -88.52 -54.24 -3.66
CA TYR A 45 -89.13 -53.69 -2.44
C TYR A 45 -88.10 -53.15 -1.43
N MET A 46 -86.87 -53.68 -1.44
CA MET A 46 -85.82 -53.32 -0.46
C MET A 46 -84.77 -52.30 -0.97
N ASP A 47 -84.78 -51.96 -2.27
CA ASP A 47 -83.90 -50.93 -2.88
C ASP A 47 -84.03 -49.52 -2.24
N ARG A 48 -84.99 -49.29 -1.33
CA ARG A 48 -85.13 -48.04 -0.59
C ARG A 48 -84.47 -48.01 0.80
N LEU A 49 -83.93 -49.12 1.32
CA LEU A 49 -83.46 -49.18 2.72
C LEU A 49 -82.14 -49.97 2.90
N ILE A 50 -80.99 -49.32 2.62
CA ILE A 50 -79.63 -49.67 3.09
C ILE A 50 -78.81 -50.54 2.11
N VAL A 51 -78.19 -49.87 1.13
CA VAL A 51 -77.27 -50.41 0.11
C VAL A 51 -76.01 -51.08 0.70
N LEU A 52 -75.60 -50.73 1.93
CA LEU A 52 -74.40 -51.27 2.58
C LEU A 52 -74.66 -52.60 3.31
N ASN A 53 -75.87 -52.79 3.84
CA ASN A 53 -76.23 -54.02 4.53
C ASN A 53 -76.49 -55.12 3.51
N ASP A 54 -77.13 -54.79 2.40
CA ASP A 54 -77.46 -55.76 1.35
C ASP A 54 -76.21 -56.34 0.66
N PHE A 55 -75.15 -55.54 0.42
CA PHE A 55 -73.88 -56.02 -0.12
C PHE A 55 -73.16 -56.99 0.83
N ILE A 56 -73.16 -56.68 2.14
CA ILE A 56 -72.55 -57.53 3.17
C ILE A 56 -73.37 -58.82 3.34
N TYR A 57 -74.70 -58.75 3.32
CA TYR A 57 -75.56 -59.93 3.42
C TYR A 57 -75.47 -60.83 2.19
N THR A 58 -75.48 -60.27 0.97
CA THR A 58 -75.34 -61.05 -0.27
C THR A 58 -73.96 -61.69 -0.42
N THR A 59 -72.86 -60.97 -0.15
CA THR A 59 -71.52 -61.57 -0.18
C THR A 59 -71.31 -62.62 0.91
N ASN A 60 -71.80 -62.40 2.13
CA ASN A 60 -71.74 -63.41 3.18
C ASN A 60 -72.56 -64.65 2.83
N PHE A 61 -73.73 -64.49 2.21
CA PHE A 61 -74.61 -65.61 1.84
C PHE A 61 -74.01 -66.42 0.66
N GLN A 62 -73.46 -65.74 -0.34
CA GLN A 62 -72.81 -66.38 -1.49
C GLN A 62 -71.52 -67.13 -1.14
N VAL A 63 -70.77 -66.70 -0.11
CA VAL A 63 -69.56 -67.42 0.34
C VAL A 63 -69.88 -68.53 1.34
N LYS A 64 -70.91 -68.35 2.18
CA LYS A 64 -71.27 -69.33 3.23
C LYS A 64 -71.88 -70.61 2.67
N ILE A 65 -72.79 -70.53 1.69
CA ILE A 65 -73.49 -71.72 1.17
C ILE A 65 -72.52 -72.71 0.49
N PRO A 66 -71.62 -72.29 -0.42
CA PRO A 66 -70.64 -73.20 -1.02
C PRO A 66 -69.72 -73.83 0.03
N LYS A 67 -69.34 -73.09 1.07
CA LYS A 67 -68.52 -73.61 2.17
C LYS A 67 -69.26 -74.67 2.99
N VAL A 68 -70.55 -74.47 3.27
CA VAL A 68 -71.39 -75.45 3.98
C VAL A 68 -71.57 -76.72 3.16
N LEU A 69 -71.80 -76.60 1.85
CA LEU A 69 -71.88 -77.74 0.93
C LEU A 69 -70.56 -78.49 0.81
N GLN A 70 -69.43 -77.77 0.78
CA GLN A 70 -68.10 -78.36 0.77
C GLN A 70 -67.77 -79.09 2.08
N SER A 71 -68.19 -78.54 3.23
CA SER A 71 -68.07 -79.24 4.52
C SER A 71 -68.98 -80.47 4.59
N LYS A 72 -70.19 -80.40 4.03
CA LYS A 72 -71.13 -81.53 3.97
C LYS A 72 -70.57 -82.68 3.15
N THR A 73 -70.08 -82.39 1.94
CA THR A 73 -69.47 -83.39 1.04
C THR A 73 -68.23 -84.01 1.67
N PHE A 74 -67.37 -83.19 2.29
CA PHE A 74 -66.24 -83.71 3.07
C PHE A 74 -66.67 -84.66 4.21
N CYS A 75 -67.71 -84.31 4.98
CA CYS A 75 -68.22 -85.20 6.03
C CYS A 75 -68.80 -86.51 5.47
N GLU A 76 -69.54 -86.43 4.37
CA GLU A 76 -70.12 -87.58 3.68
C GLU A 76 -69.02 -88.54 3.16
N ASP A 77 -68.00 -87.99 2.50
CA ASP A 77 -66.85 -88.76 1.99
C ASP A 77 -66.09 -89.43 3.15
N VAL A 78 -65.74 -88.67 4.20
CA VAL A 78 -64.98 -89.20 5.35
C VAL A 78 -65.78 -90.25 6.11
N MET A 79 -67.08 -90.04 6.32
CA MET A 79 -67.93 -91.00 7.03
C MET A 79 -68.20 -92.24 6.17
N GLY A 80 -68.35 -92.10 4.85
CA GLY A 80 -68.48 -93.22 3.90
C GLY A 80 -67.21 -94.07 3.81
N ASP A 81 -66.04 -93.43 3.75
CA ASP A 81 -64.74 -94.10 3.77
C ASP A 81 -64.50 -94.82 5.10
N THR A 82 -64.86 -94.19 6.23
CA THR A 82 -64.74 -94.79 7.57
C THR A 82 -65.71 -95.96 7.76
N LEU A 83 -66.94 -95.85 7.26
CA LEU A 83 -67.93 -96.93 7.28
C LEU A 83 -67.43 -98.13 6.48
N SER A 84 -66.91 -97.89 5.27
CA SER A 84 -66.35 -98.93 4.41
C SER A 84 -65.13 -99.61 5.06
N GLU A 85 -64.22 -98.84 5.65
CA GLU A 85 -63.05 -99.35 6.39
C GLU A 85 -63.47 -100.18 7.62
N LEU A 86 -64.49 -99.72 8.35
CA LEU A 86 -64.99 -100.37 9.56
C LEU A 86 -65.65 -101.72 9.25
N ILE A 87 -66.41 -101.80 8.15
CA ILE A 87 -67.04 -103.04 7.67
C ILE A 87 -65.99 -104.04 7.19
N GLN A 88 -64.95 -103.58 6.49
CA GLN A 88 -63.96 -104.46 5.87
C GLN A 88 -62.85 -104.92 6.83
N ASN A 89 -62.35 -104.00 7.67
CA ASN A 89 -61.09 -104.18 8.40
C ASN A 89 -61.21 -103.95 9.92
N CYS A 90 -62.39 -103.56 10.43
CA CYS A 90 -62.61 -103.19 11.84
C CYS A 90 -61.64 -102.09 12.35
N SER A 91 -61.22 -101.19 11.46
CA SER A 91 -60.34 -100.04 11.74
C SER A 91 -60.98 -98.70 11.32
N PHE A 92 -60.38 -97.60 11.73
CA PHE A 92 -60.86 -96.23 11.50
C PHE A 92 -59.70 -95.27 11.18
N GLN A 93 -58.65 -95.80 10.53
CA GLN A 93 -57.44 -95.07 10.18
C GLN A 93 -57.72 -93.96 9.17
N CYS A 94 -58.66 -94.16 8.23
CA CYS A 94 -59.10 -93.15 7.27
C CYS A 94 -59.60 -91.88 7.98
N LEU A 95 -60.34 -92.03 9.08
CA LEU A 95 -60.81 -90.89 9.89
C LEU A 95 -59.63 -90.17 10.56
N ILE A 96 -58.68 -90.91 11.14
CA ILE A 96 -57.49 -90.33 11.79
C ILE A 96 -56.68 -89.52 10.77
N GLU A 97 -56.37 -90.09 9.62
CA GLU A 97 -55.58 -89.44 8.58
C GLU A 97 -56.29 -88.22 7.99
N SER A 98 -57.61 -88.29 7.80
CA SER A 98 -58.40 -87.15 7.34
C SER A 98 -58.38 -85.99 8.35
N VAL A 99 -58.56 -86.30 9.64
CA VAL A 99 -58.48 -85.32 10.73
C VAL A 99 -57.09 -84.69 10.85
N GLU A 100 -56.03 -85.49 10.76
CA GLU A 100 -54.65 -84.99 10.78
C GLU A 100 -54.34 -84.11 9.57
N ARG A 101 -54.82 -84.49 8.39
CA ARG A 101 -54.67 -83.71 7.16
C ARG A 101 -55.37 -82.34 7.26
N GLU A 102 -56.57 -82.28 7.81
CA GLU A 102 -57.27 -81.00 8.04
C GLU A 102 -56.60 -80.15 9.13
N LYS A 103 -56.11 -80.77 10.22
CA LYS A 103 -55.30 -80.07 11.23
C LYS A 103 -54.05 -79.46 10.61
N PHE A 104 -53.34 -80.21 9.76
CA PHE A 104 -52.15 -79.72 9.07
C PHE A 104 -52.47 -78.59 8.09
N LYS A 105 -53.52 -78.74 7.25
CA LYS A 105 -53.98 -77.67 6.34
C LYS A 105 -54.33 -76.40 7.11
N LYS A 106 -55.07 -76.52 8.22
CA LYS A 106 -55.43 -75.37 9.08
C LYS A 106 -54.20 -74.69 9.68
N ALA A 107 -53.23 -75.45 10.17
CA ALA A 107 -51.97 -74.91 10.69
C ALA A 107 -51.19 -74.13 9.62
N LYS A 108 -51.08 -74.68 8.40
CA LYS A 108 -50.40 -74.03 7.26
C LYS A 108 -51.11 -72.74 6.82
N LEU A 109 -52.44 -72.74 6.79
CA LEU A 109 -53.23 -71.53 6.51
C LEU A 109 -52.99 -70.47 7.58
N GLN A 110 -53.00 -70.85 8.86
CA GLN A 110 -52.77 -69.93 9.97
C GLN A 110 -51.35 -69.33 9.94
N GLU A 111 -50.34 -70.13 9.60
CA GLU A 111 -48.97 -69.64 9.40
C GLU A 111 -48.89 -68.64 8.24
N THR A 112 -49.57 -68.92 7.13
CA THR A 112 -49.63 -68.04 5.95
C THR A 112 -50.29 -66.70 6.30
N ILE A 113 -51.42 -66.74 7.01
CA ILE A 113 -52.11 -65.54 7.50
C ILE A 113 -51.20 -64.73 8.41
N GLN A 114 -50.50 -65.37 9.36
CA GLN A 114 -49.62 -64.67 10.28
C GLN A 114 -48.44 -63.98 9.56
N LYS A 115 -47.85 -64.65 8.56
CA LYS A 115 -46.78 -64.07 7.72
C LYS A 115 -47.29 -62.87 6.92
N GLU A 116 -48.49 -62.97 6.34
CA GLU A 116 -49.13 -61.89 5.60
C GLU A 116 -49.41 -60.68 6.49
N GLU A 117 -49.99 -60.90 7.67
CA GLU A 117 -50.27 -59.83 8.63
C GLU A 117 -49.00 -59.12 9.09
N ASN A 118 -47.93 -59.88 9.36
CA ASN A 118 -46.64 -59.33 9.73
C ASN A 118 -46.02 -58.53 8.57
N GLY A 119 -46.16 -59.01 7.33
CA GLY A 119 -45.81 -58.27 6.12
C GLY A 119 -46.57 -56.95 6.01
N ARG A 120 -47.89 -56.95 6.20
CA ARG A 120 -48.71 -55.72 6.22
C ARG A 120 -48.31 -54.74 7.32
N LYS A 121 -47.96 -55.24 8.51
CA LYS A 121 -47.44 -54.40 9.60
C LYS A 121 -46.13 -53.74 9.21
N ARG A 122 -45.19 -54.51 8.64
CA ARG A 122 -43.89 -54.03 8.14
C ARG A 122 -44.05 -52.97 7.05
N VAL A 123 -44.94 -53.20 6.08
CA VAL A 123 -45.23 -52.24 5.01
C VAL A 123 -45.77 -50.93 5.56
N ARG A 124 -46.75 -50.98 6.48
CA ARG A 124 -47.30 -49.78 7.12
C ARG A 124 -46.25 -49.01 7.93
N GLU A 125 -45.36 -49.72 8.62
CA GLU A 125 -44.25 -49.11 9.35
C GLU A 125 -43.26 -48.41 8.43
N LEU A 126 -42.86 -49.06 7.34
CA LEU A 126 -41.95 -48.48 6.34
C LEU A 126 -42.59 -47.28 5.63
N GLN A 127 -43.88 -47.35 5.30
CA GLN A 127 -44.62 -46.22 4.71
C GLN A 127 -44.61 -45.00 5.63
N ARG A 128 -44.81 -45.20 6.95
CA ARG A 128 -44.74 -44.12 7.94
C ARG A 128 -43.33 -43.51 8.01
N LYS A 129 -42.30 -44.35 8.15
CA LYS A 129 -40.90 -43.90 8.16
C LYS A 129 -40.54 -43.11 6.91
N LEU A 130 -40.99 -43.55 5.75
CA LEU A 130 -40.73 -42.87 4.48
C LEU A 130 -41.44 -41.51 4.43
N GLN A 131 -42.66 -41.39 4.94
CA GLN A 131 -43.38 -40.12 5.06
C GLN A 131 -42.69 -39.16 6.02
N ASP A 132 -42.22 -39.65 7.17
CA ASP A 132 -41.51 -38.85 8.18
C ASP A 132 -40.20 -38.30 7.60
N ILE A 133 -39.38 -39.15 6.97
CA ILE A 133 -38.14 -38.72 6.29
C ILE A 133 -38.44 -37.70 5.19
N LYS A 134 -39.49 -37.91 4.39
CA LYS A 134 -39.86 -36.96 3.34
C LYS A 134 -40.20 -35.58 3.93
N LYS A 135 -40.94 -35.55 5.04
CA LYS A 135 -41.29 -34.30 5.73
C LYS A 135 -40.07 -33.61 6.33
N GLU A 136 -39.18 -34.37 6.96
CA GLU A 136 -37.91 -33.86 7.50
C GLU A 136 -37.05 -33.23 6.40
N LYS A 137 -36.89 -33.92 5.26
CA LYS A 137 -36.06 -33.42 4.16
C LYS A 137 -36.66 -32.20 3.47
N GLU A 138 -37.98 -32.08 3.41
CA GLU A 138 -38.64 -30.86 2.91
C GLU A 138 -38.37 -29.67 3.85
N GLN A 139 -38.43 -29.90 5.17
CA GLN A 139 -38.09 -28.87 6.15
C GLN A 139 -36.61 -28.44 6.03
N ASP A 140 -35.68 -29.40 5.95
CA ASP A 140 -34.25 -29.12 5.74
C ASP A 140 -34.02 -28.26 4.49
N LEU A 141 -34.73 -28.56 3.39
CA LEU A 141 -34.65 -27.78 2.16
C LEU A 141 -35.20 -26.36 2.34
N GLN A 142 -36.29 -26.20 3.09
CA GLN A 142 -36.87 -24.90 3.38
C GLN A 142 -35.93 -24.04 4.25
N ASP A 143 -35.32 -24.63 5.28
CA ASP A 143 -34.36 -23.96 6.15
C ASP A 143 -33.10 -23.53 5.37
N ARG A 144 -32.56 -24.43 4.52
CA ARG A 144 -31.43 -24.11 3.63
C ARG A 144 -31.77 -23.00 2.64
N LYS A 145 -32.98 -23.00 2.07
CA LYS A 145 -33.45 -21.91 1.18
C LYS A 145 -33.48 -20.58 1.92
N GLY A 146 -33.95 -20.56 3.17
CA GLY A 146 -33.93 -19.38 4.04
C GLY A 146 -32.51 -18.87 4.30
N MET A 147 -31.58 -19.77 4.63
CA MET A 147 -30.17 -19.41 4.84
C MET A 147 -29.52 -18.84 3.57
N ILE A 148 -29.78 -19.43 2.41
CA ILE A 148 -29.29 -18.93 1.13
C ILE A 148 -29.81 -17.51 0.87
N ALA A 149 -31.09 -17.22 1.14
CA ALA A 149 -31.64 -15.88 0.99
C ALA A 149 -30.95 -14.89 1.93
N HIS A 150 -30.80 -15.22 3.21
CA HIS A 150 -30.13 -14.36 4.18
C HIS A 150 -28.67 -14.04 3.80
N ILE A 151 -27.90 -15.05 3.39
CA ILE A 151 -26.51 -14.86 2.96
C ILE A 151 -26.43 -14.02 1.67
N LYS A 152 -27.39 -14.16 0.75
CA LYS A 152 -27.46 -13.32 -0.46
C LYS A 152 -27.70 -11.85 -0.10
N ASP A 153 -28.59 -11.57 0.85
CA ASP A 153 -28.87 -10.21 1.30
C ASP A 153 -27.64 -9.59 1.96
N GLN A 154 -26.97 -10.32 2.87
CA GLN A 154 -25.71 -9.89 3.49
C GLN A 154 -24.61 -9.61 2.47
N LEU A 155 -24.49 -10.46 1.44
CA LEU A 155 -23.52 -10.26 0.37
C LEU A 155 -23.82 -8.99 -0.44
N GLN A 156 -25.09 -8.72 -0.72
CA GLN A 156 -25.49 -7.52 -1.46
C GLN A 156 -25.26 -6.25 -0.63
N GLU A 157 -25.57 -6.29 0.67
CA GLU A 157 -25.28 -5.20 1.60
C GLU A 157 -23.76 -4.93 1.69
N ALA A 158 -22.95 -5.98 1.88
CA ALA A 158 -21.50 -5.85 1.93
C ALA A 158 -20.92 -5.25 0.64
N LYS A 159 -21.41 -5.69 -0.54
CA LYS A 159 -21.01 -5.13 -1.83
C LYS A 159 -21.36 -3.65 -1.96
N ALA A 160 -22.57 -3.25 -1.55
CA ALA A 160 -22.99 -1.86 -1.56
C ALA A 160 -22.14 -1.00 -0.61
N ARG A 161 -21.92 -1.50 0.62
CA ARG A 161 -21.10 -0.82 1.64
C ARG A 161 -19.67 -0.62 1.16
N THR A 162 -18.99 -1.67 0.72
CA THR A 162 -17.59 -1.58 0.26
C THR A 162 -17.45 -0.67 -0.97
N ASN A 163 -18.42 -0.65 -1.88
CA ASN A 163 -18.39 0.28 -3.02
C ASN A 163 -18.48 1.74 -2.56
N MET A 164 -19.40 2.04 -1.63
CA MET A 164 -19.55 3.40 -1.08
C MET A 164 -18.33 3.81 -0.25
N GLU A 165 -17.81 2.94 0.61
CA GLU A 165 -16.57 3.17 1.37
C GLU A 165 -15.38 3.41 0.43
N GLY A 166 -15.24 2.61 -0.63
CA GLY A 166 -14.20 2.79 -1.62
C GLY A 166 -14.25 4.15 -2.31
N LYS A 167 -15.45 4.60 -2.73
CA LYS A 167 -15.65 5.94 -3.31
C LYS A 167 -15.29 7.04 -2.31
N TYR A 168 -15.72 6.90 -1.07
CA TYR A 168 -15.46 7.89 -0.02
C TYR A 168 -13.97 8.00 0.29
N ILE A 169 -13.28 6.87 0.52
CA ILE A 169 -11.84 6.82 0.80
C ILE A 169 -11.06 7.43 -0.37
N LYS A 170 -11.40 7.07 -1.61
CA LYS A 170 -10.78 7.65 -2.80
C LYS A 170 -10.95 9.16 -2.82
N LYS A 171 -12.16 9.66 -2.57
CA LYS A 171 -12.41 11.11 -2.61
C LYS A 171 -11.68 11.86 -1.50
N SER A 172 -11.63 11.27 -0.30
CA SER A 172 -10.87 11.81 0.83
C SER A 172 -9.37 11.90 0.51
N ALA A 173 -8.80 10.84 -0.06
CA ALA A 173 -7.40 10.81 -0.48
C ALA A 173 -7.11 11.86 -1.58
N GLU A 174 -7.95 11.95 -2.61
CA GLU A 174 -7.84 12.97 -3.67
C GLU A 174 -7.80 14.39 -3.10
N VAL A 175 -8.69 14.71 -2.15
CA VAL A 175 -8.75 16.04 -1.52
C VAL A 175 -7.50 16.30 -0.69
N SER A 176 -7.04 15.32 0.09
CA SER A 176 -5.81 15.44 0.90
C SER A 176 -4.57 15.68 0.03
N ILE A 177 -4.44 14.95 -1.07
CA ILE A 177 -3.37 15.13 -2.07
C ILE A 177 -3.47 16.52 -2.69
N ALA A 178 -4.64 16.91 -3.19
CA ALA A 178 -4.83 18.22 -3.84
C ALA A 178 -4.55 19.40 -2.89
N GLN A 179 -4.97 19.28 -1.62
CA GLN A 179 -4.69 20.29 -0.60
C GLN A 179 -3.19 20.39 -0.30
N THR A 180 -2.52 19.24 -0.15
CA THR A 180 -1.08 19.19 0.10
C THR A 180 -0.30 19.77 -1.08
N GLN A 181 -0.68 19.38 -2.31
CA GLN A 181 -0.08 19.90 -3.53
C GLN A 181 -0.20 21.43 -3.60
N LYS A 182 -1.39 21.99 -3.33
CA LYS A 182 -1.58 23.45 -3.31
C LYS A 182 -0.70 24.15 -2.28
N ARG A 183 -0.58 23.58 -1.07
CA ARG A 183 0.28 24.13 -0.02
C ARG A 183 1.75 24.13 -0.45
N CYS A 184 2.22 23.04 -1.06
CA CYS A 184 3.57 22.96 -1.61
C CYS A 184 3.79 24.00 -2.70
N THR A 185 2.87 24.13 -3.67
CA THR A 185 2.98 25.13 -4.74
C THR A 185 3.03 26.57 -4.23
N ILE A 186 2.23 26.89 -3.20
CA ILE A 186 2.27 28.24 -2.59
C ILE A 186 3.61 28.48 -1.89
N SER A 187 4.07 27.52 -1.09
CA SER A 187 5.36 27.63 -0.39
C SER A 187 6.54 27.71 -1.35
N GLU A 188 6.49 26.96 -2.45
CA GLU A 188 7.50 26.98 -3.51
C GLU A 188 7.52 28.34 -4.19
N LYS A 189 6.35 28.89 -4.54
CA LYS A 189 6.25 30.24 -5.12
C LYS A 189 6.81 31.31 -4.17
N GLN A 190 6.49 31.23 -2.87
CA GLN A 190 7.03 32.17 -1.88
C GLN A 190 8.56 32.13 -1.83
N ALA A 191 9.16 30.93 -1.84
CA ALA A 191 10.60 30.78 -1.87
C ALA A 191 11.21 31.28 -3.20
N GLN A 192 10.53 31.06 -4.33
CA GLN A 192 10.94 31.60 -5.63
C GLN A 192 10.94 33.13 -5.65
N ASP A 193 9.86 33.75 -5.16
CA ASP A 193 9.73 35.22 -5.05
C ASP A 193 10.84 35.80 -4.14
N GLU A 194 11.19 35.10 -3.05
CA GLU A 194 12.27 35.52 -2.14
C GLU A 194 13.66 35.39 -2.78
N ILE A 195 13.91 34.30 -3.51
CA ILE A 195 15.14 34.11 -4.30
C ILE A 195 15.28 35.22 -5.34
N GLU A 196 14.22 35.57 -6.07
CA GLU A 196 14.24 36.62 -7.09
C GLU A 196 14.53 37.99 -6.46
N LYS A 197 13.90 38.29 -5.31
CA LYS A 197 14.19 39.51 -4.56
C LYS A 197 15.65 39.60 -4.11
N LEU A 198 16.20 38.52 -3.55
CA LEU A 198 17.60 38.48 -3.12
C LEU A 198 18.56 38.62 -4.30
N ARG A 199 18.25 38.01 -5.45
CA ARG A 199 19.03 38.19 -6.69
C ARG A 199 19.08 39.65 -7.11
N GLN A 200 17.93 40.33 -7.13
CA GLN A 200 17.88 41.76 -7.46
C GLN A 200 18.74 42.60 -6.48
N GLN A 201 18.70 42.29 -5.19
CA GLN A 201 19.54 42.98 -4.20
C GLN A 201 21.03 42.75 -4.42
N VAL A 202 21.44 41.54 -4.77
CA VAL A 202 22.83 41.24 -5.13
C VAL A 202 23.25 42.03 -6.37
N ASP A 203 22.42 42.04 -7.42
CA ASP A 203 22.71 42.79 -8.66
C ASP A 203 22.86 44.31 -8.40
N ASP A 204 22.03 44.87 -7.50
CA ASP A 204 22.08 46.28 -7.12
C ASP A 204 23.35 46.61 -6.30
N GLU A 205 23.73 45.74 -5.36
CA GLU A 205 24.97 45.88 -4.59
C GLU A 205 26.21 45.72 -5.48
N GLU A 206 26.22 44.76 -6.41
CA GLU A 206 27.30 44.59 -7.38
C GLU A 206 27.47 45.83 -8.26
N ARG A 207 26.37 46.47 -8.67
CA ARG A 207 26.39 47.73 -9.42
C ARG A 207 26.98 48.87 -8.60
N SER A 208 26.44 49.10 -7.40
CA SER A 208 26.93 50.14 -6.48
C SER A 208 28.42 49.95 -6.15
N HIS A 209 28.82 48.72 -5.85
CA HIS A 209 30.21 48.36 -5.59
C HIS A 209 31.11 48.68 -6.78
N SER A 210 30.70 48.31 -8.00
CA SER A 210 31.44 48.60 -9.23
C SER A 210 31.61 50.11 -9.46
N GLU A 211 30.58 50.91 -9.18
CA GLU A 211 30.64 52.37 -9.28
C GLU A 211 31.60 52.98 -8.24
N ILE A 212 31.54 52.51 -6.99
CA ILE A 212 32.45 52.94 -5.91
C ILE A 212 33.90 52.57 -6.24
N GLU A 213 34.15 51.33 -6.70
CA GLU A 213 35.48 50.91 -7.12
C GLU A 213 36.03 51.78 -8.25
N SER A 214 35.20 52.05 -9.27
CA SER A 214 35.59 52.92 -10.39
C SER A 214 35.96 54.32 -9.92
N TYR A 215 35.17 54.91 -9.02
CA TYR A 215 35.48 56.20 -8.41
C TYR A 215 36.79 56.19 -7.61
N LEU A 216 37.00 55.17 -6.77
CA LEU A 216 38.20 55.05 -5.96
C LEU A 216 39.45 54.85 -6.84
N ARG A 217 39.35 54.03 -7.90
CA ARG A 217 40.44 53.83 -8.86
C ARG A 217 40.80 55.13 -9.58
N THR A 218 39.82 55.86 -10.09
CA THR A 218 40.08 57.13 -10.79
C THR A 218 40.71 58.18 -9.86
N HIS A 219 40.21 58.32 -8.63
CA HIS A 219 40.80 59.24 -7.65
C HIS A 219 42.21 58.81 -7.20
N HIS A 220 42.45 57.51 -7.04
CA HIS A 220 43.79 56.98 -6.73
C HIS A 220 44.78 57.31 -7.85
N ASP A 221 44.41 57.07 -9.11
CA ASP A 221 45.22 57.40 -10.28
C ASP A 221 45.54 58.90 -10.36
N GLU A 222 44.60 59.77 -9.98
CA GLU A 222 44.83 61.21 -9.90
C GLU A 222 45.82 61.60 -8.80
N LEU A 223 45.72 60.99 -7.62
CA LEU A 223 46.65 61.21 -6.53
C LEU A 223 48.04 60.71 -6.88
N GLU A 224 48.18 59.54 -7.50
CA GLU A 224 49.46 59.03 -7.98
C GLU A 224 50.10 59.99 -8.98
N LYS A 225 49.33 60.57 -9.91
CA LYS A 225 49.84 61.56 -10.87
C LYS A 225 50.35 62.81 -10.17
N LYS A 226 49.64 63.30 -9.14
CA LYS A 226 50.07 64.45 -8.33
C LYS A 226 51.33 64.12 -7.54
N GLU A 227 51.41 62.93 -6.93
CA GLU A 227 52.60 62.47 -6.22
C GLU A 227 53.81 62.44 -7.16
N LYS A 228 53.68 61.80 -8.32
CA LYS A 228 54.73 61.75 -9.36
C LYS A 228 55.15 63.16 -9.77
N PHE A 229 54.20 64.06 -10.03
CA PHE A 229 54.48 65.45 -10.36
C PHE A 229 55.28 66.17 -9.26
N TRP A 230 54.87 66.04 -7.99
CA TRP A 230 55.55 66.69 -6.88
C TRP A 230 56.93 66.07 -6.61
N GLN A 231 57.09 64.75 -6.76
CA GLN A 231 58.40 64.08 -6.70
C GLN A 231 59.35 64.62 -7.77
N GLU A 232 58.92 64.67 -9.04
CA GLU A 232 59.73 65.22 -10.14
C GLU A 232 60.08 66.69 -9.93
N LYS A 233 59.13 67.50 -9.42
CA LYS A 233 59.37 68.91 -9.12
C LYS A 233 60.41 69.07 -8.01
N MET A 234 60.25 68.35 -6.90
CA MET A 234 61.19 68.41 -5.77
C MET A 234 62.59 67.92 -6.18
N GLU A 235 62.67 66.90 -7.03
CA GLU A 235 63.94 66.43 -7.59
C GLU A 235 64.61 67.51 -8.45
N LYS A 236 63.85 68.19 -9.32
CA LYS A 236 64.36 69.33 -10.12
C LYS A 236 64.83 70.48 -9.24
N ASP A 237 64.01 70.92 -8.28
CA ASP A 237 64.33 72.01 -7.37
C ASP A 237 65.60 71.67 -6.54
N LEU A 238 65.75 70.41 -6.10
CA LEU A 238 66.95 69.94 -5.40
C LEU A 238 68.18 69.93 -6.31
N GLN A 239 68.03 69.51 -7.57
CA GLN A 239 69.10 69.54 -8.56
C GLN A 239 69.56 70.98 -8.87
N GLU A 240 68.61 71.91 -9.04
CA GLU A 240 68.89 73.33 -9.25
C GLU A 240 69.58 73.95 -8.04
N LEU A 241 69.08 73.71 -6.84
CA LEU A 241 69.70 74.18 -5.61
C LEU A 241 71.12 73.62 -5.45
N THR A 242 71.32 72.34 -5.75
CA THR A 242 72.64 71.69 -5.74
C THR A 242 73.59 72.33 -6.75
N LYS A 243 73.13 72.67 -7.96
CA LYS A 243 73.92 73.39 -8.96
C LYS A 243 74.30 74.78 -8.45
N LEU A 244 73.34 75.53 -7.91
CA LEU A 244 73.58 76.86 -7.37
C LEU A 244 74.59 76.86 -6.22
N TYR A 245 74.51 75.89 -5.31
CA TYR A 245 75.52 75.72 -4.25
C TYR A 245 76.91 75.41 -4.82
N LYS A 246 77.00 74.57 -5.85
CA LYS A 246 78.29 74.30 -6.54
C LYS A 246 78.84 75.55 -7.21
N GLU A 247 77.99 76.37 -7.83
CA GLU A 247 78.38 77.65 -8.43
C GLU A 247 78.86 78.65 -7.38
N TYR A 248 78.13 78.81 -6.27
CA TYR A 248 78.56 79.66 -5.15
C TYR A 248 79.88 79.17 -4.53
N GLU A 249 80.02 77.86 -4.32
CA GLU A 249 81.26 77.26 -3.81
C GLU A 249 82.42 77.53 -4.78
N GLN A 250 82.19 77.39 -6.09
CA GLN A 250 83.17 77.69 -7.11
C GLN A 250 83.60 79.17 -7.06
N VAL A 251 82.67 80.11 -7.00
CA VAL A 251 82.97 81.55 -6.87
C VAL A 251 83.77 81.85 -5.60
N VAL A 252 83.40 81.24 -4.46
CA VAL A 252 84.13 81.40 -3.20
C VAL A 252 85.55 80.84 -3.30
N VAL A 253 85.72 79.68 -3.93
CA VAL A 253 87.04 79.07 -4.19
C VAL A 253 87.86 79.94 -5.15
N GLU A 254 87.25 80.47 -6.21
CA GLU A 254 87.89 81.36 -7.17
C GLU A 254 88.37 82.66 -6.52
N ASP A 255 87.52 83.37 -5.77
CA ASP A 255 87.92 84.56 -4.99
C ASP A 255 89.05 84.24 -4.00
N ARG A 256 89.00 83.07 -3.35
CA ARG A 256 90.09 82.61 -2.47
C ARG A 256 91.40 82.38 -3.23
N ILE A 257 91.35 81.79 -4.43
CA ILE A 257 92.51 81.57 -5.30
C ILE A 257 93.05 82.89 -5.83
N GLU A 258 92.19 83.81 -6.25
CA GLU A 258 92.58 85.13 -6.78
C GLU A 258 93.25 85.99 -5.72
N LYS A 259 92.71 86.04 -4.50
CA LYS A 259 93.37 86.71 -3.36
C LYS A 259 94.74 86.12 -3.06
N GLU A 260 94.86 84.79 -3.10
CA GLU A 260 96.14 84.12 -2.87
C GLU A 260 97.16 84.38 -4.01
N LYS A 261 96.71 84.37 -5.27
CA LYS A 261 97.53 84.75 -6.44
C LYS A 261 97.96 86.21 -6.35
N ALA A 262 97.06 87.12 -5.97
CA ALA A 262 97.35 88.54 -5.80
C ALA A 262 98.38 88.76 -4.68
N ARG A 263 98.26 88.04 -3.54
CA ARG A 263 99.28 88.04 -2.49
C ARG A 263 100.63 87.58 -2.99
N ARG A 264 100.71 86.41 -3.65
CA ARG A 264 101.97 85.90 -4.21
C ARG A 264 102.60 86.86 -5.21
N LYS A 265 101.78 87.50 -6.05
CA LYS A 265 102.24 88.50 -7.01
C LYS A 265 102.79 89.74 -6.30
N ALA A 266 102.10 90.25 -5.28
CA ALA A 266 102.56 91.37 -4.47
C ALA A 266 103.84 91.05 -3.69
N ASP A 267 103.95 89.82 -3.15
CA ASP A 267 105.17 89.35 -2.48
C ASP A 267 106.35 89.26 -3.46
N GLN A 268 106.11 88.73 -4.66
CA GLN A 268 107.10 88.66 -5.74
C GLN A 268 107.54 90.06 -6.20
N GLU A 269 106.60 90.96 -6.46
CA GLU A 269 106.87 92.37 -6.78
C GLU A 269 107.62 93.06 -5.63
N GLY A 270 107.30 92.73 -4.38
CA GLY A 270 108.01 93.20 -3.19
C GLY A 270 109.45 92.70 -3.12
N ILE A 271 109.71 91.44 -3.48
CA ILE A 271 111.06 90.86 -3.58
C ILE A 271 111.83 91.52 -4.73
N GLU A 272 111.20 91.67 -5.89
CA GLU A 272 111.80 92.32 -7.06
C GLU A 272 112.11 93.79 -6.79
N LEU A 273 111.23 94.50 -6.10
CA LEU A 273 111.48 95.88 -5.66
C LEU A 273 112.64 95.93 -4.67
N LYS A 274 112.71 95.03 -3.69
CA LYS A 274 113.86 94.94 -2.77
C LYS A 274 115.16 94.63 -3.51
N ALA A 275 115.14 93.72 -4.48
CA ALA A 275 116.28 93.41 -5.34
C ALA A 275 116.68 94.64 -6.17
N SER A 276 115.71 95.32 -6.78
CA SER A 276 115.89 96.56 -7.55
C SER A 276 116.50 97.67 -6.69
N ILE A 277 116.01 97.87 -5.46
CA ILE A 277 116.55 98.84 -4.50
C ILE A 277 117.97 98.44 -4.10
N ARG A 278 118.27 97.16 -3.86
CA ARG A 278 119.63 96.68 -3.57
C ARG A 278 120.57 96.91 -4.75
N ILE A 279 120.13 96.65 -5.98
CA ILE A 279 120.90 96.92 -7.20
C ILE A 279 121.13 98.43 -7.35
N GLN A 280 120.09 99.25 -7.16
CA GLN A 280 120.22 100.71 -7.17
C GLN A 280 121.15 101.23 -6.09
N ALA A 281 121.09 100.68 -4.87
CA ALA A 281 121.96 101.05 -3.75
C ALA A 281 123.41 100.60 -4.01
N TRP A 282 123.61 99.39 -4.55
CA TRP A 282 124.92 98.89 -4.98
C TRP A 282 125.51 99.80 -6.06
N TRP A 283 124.73 100.14 -7.09
CA TRP A 283 125.15 101.05 -8.15
C TRP A 283 125.47 102.44 -7.62
N ARG A 284 124.62 103.04 -6.78
CA ARG A 284 124.89 104.32 -6.11
C ARG A 284 126.19 104.26 -5.28
N GLY A 285 126.41 103.16 -4.55
CA GLY A 285 127.65 102.94 -3.80
C GLY A 285 128.90 102.79 -4.69
N VAL A 286 128.76 102.16 -5.86
CA VAL A 286 129.83 102.08 -6.88
C VAL A 286 130.10 103.46 -7.50
N MET A 287 129.06 104.23 -7.84
CA MET A 287 129.21 105.60 -8.37
C MET A 287 130.00 106.49 -7.40
N VAL A 288 129.74 106.39 -6.09
CA VAL A 288 130.47 107.14 -5.06
C VAL A 288 131.94 106.67 -4.93
N ARG A 289 132.19 105.35 -4.88
CA ARG A 289 133.54 104.79 -4.69
C ARG A 289 134.47 104.97 -5.90
N LYS A 290 133.93 104.90 -7.13
CA LYS A 290 134.69 105.11 -8.38
C LYS A 290 134.69 106.56 -8.86
N GLY A 291 134.02 107.49 -8.16
CA GLY A 291 134.05 108.92 -8.47
C GLY A 291 133.27 109.32 -9.74
N PHE A 292 132.26 108.55 -10.14
CA PHE A 292 131.42 108.84 -11.31
C PHE A 292 130.18 109.67 -10.95
N GLY A 293 129.83 110.61 -11.82
CA GLY A 293 128.69 111.51 -11.62
C GLY A 293 128.98 112.67 -10.65
N PRO A 294 127.97 113.25 -9.97
CA PRO A 294 128.05 114.53 -9.25
C PRO A 294 129.03 114.59 -8.05
N TYR A 295 129.83 113.54 -7.82
CA TYR A 295 130.75 113.37 -6.70
C TYR A 295 132.21 113.74 -7.03
N SER A 296 132.49 114.24 -8.24
CA SER A 296 133.77 114.87 -8.62
C SER A 296 133.92 116.27 -7.99
N LYS A 297 135.09 116.57 -7.38
CA LYS A 297 135.29 117.76 -6.52
C LYS A 297 135.64 119.07 -7.29
N LYS A 298 134.59 119.90 -7.46
CA LYS A 298 134.40 121.37 -7.23
C LYS A 298 135.23 122.50 -7.89
N LYS A 299 134.49 123.51 -8.42
CA LYS A 299 134.61 124.96 -8.08
C LYS A 299 133.27 125.74 -8.25
N LYS A 300 133.15 126.91 -7.57
CA LYS A 300 131.95 127.64 -7.05
C LYS A 300 131.31 128.74 -7.94
N GLY A 301 130.00 129.00 -7.72
CA GLY A 301 129.27 130.31 -7.79
C GLY A 301 127.77 130.15 -8.16
N LYS A 302 126.72 130.86 -7.68
CA LYS A 302 126.50 132.01 -6.76
C LYS A 302 124.97 132.16 -6.45
N LYS A 303 124.62 132.32 -5.16
CA LYS A 303 123.52 133.08 -4.45
C LYS A 303 122.14 133.42 -5.08
N GLY A 304 121.05 133.12 -4.35
CA GLY A 304 119.68 133.69 -4.42
C GLY A 304 118.88 133.41 -3.12
N LYS A 305 117.94 134.27 -2.69
CA LYS A 305 117.55 134.55 -1.28
C LYS A 305 116.01 134.57 -1.05
N LYS A 306 115.56 134.05 0.11
CA LYS A 306 114.38 134.38 1.01
C LYS A 306 112.88 134.26 0.60
N GLY A 307 112.10 133.73 1.58
CA GLY A 307 110.69 134.04 1.92
C GLY A 307 109.93 132.77 2.39
N LYS A 308 109.65 132.46 3.66
CA LYS A 308 108.86 133.01 4.80
C LYS A 308 107.35 132.70 4.79
N LYS A 309 106.93 131.93 5.83
CA LYS A 309 105.63 131.87 6.57
C LYS A 309 104.37 131.29 5.91
N GLY A 310 103.70 130.38 6.65
CA GLY A 310 102.24 130.42 6.83
C GLY A 310 101.45 129.10 6.86
N LYS A 311 101.21 128.55 8.06
CA LYS A 311 99.90 128.18 8.67
C LYS A 311 98.71 127.84 7.71
N LYS A 312 98.03 126.68 7.87
CA LYS A 312 96.71 126.46 8.55
C LYS A 312 95.99 125.16 8.08
N LYS A 313 95.35 124.46 9.05
CA LYS A 313 94.16 123.57 9.01
C LYS A 313 93.59 123.14 7.64
N LYS A 314 93.23 121.86 7.49
CA LYS A 314 92.02 121.21 8.04
C LYS A 314 92.27 119.71 8.14
#